data_AF-S8FHE9-F1
#
_entry.id   AF-S8FHE9-F1
#
_cell.length_a   1.000
_cell.length_b   1.000
_cell.length_c   1.000
_cell.angle_alpha   90.00
_cell.angle_beta   90.00
_cell.angle_gamma   90.00
#
_symmetry.space_group_name_H-M   'P 1'
#
loop_
_entity.id
_entity.type
_entity.pdbx_description
1 polymer ?
#
loop_
_entity_poly.entity_id
_entity_poly.type
_entity_poly.pdbx_seq_one_letter_code
_entity_poly.pdbx_strand_id
1 'polypeptide(L)'
;MFALSWPLVLPIGVVGTKVVWCRECISMVATHWLPFLRAKLWASKRPPFCRYASPEEEARYWKTSLGAQKRLNASNANTTPADVPLVRYYVPKLLPRYRDRLERTQGQDLQDSGISPKVFCKWHHMVFRGPLHTTLREAEKLKKDYTARDHREMRRMARMLTDEEVFASKGPWTPVYRGIWRRYLETKGPDIVISFE
;
A
#
# COMPACT_ATOMS: atom_id res chain seq x y z
N MET A 1 48.47 4.29 54.25
CA MET A 1 46.99 4.35 54.14
C MET A 1 46.59 3.22 53.21
N PHE A 2 46.06 2.12 53.74
CA PHE A 2 45.67 0.95 52.94
C PHE A 2 44.14 0.95 52.81
N ALA A 3 43.63 1.05 51.59
CA ALA A 3 42.21 0.91 51.29
C ALA A 3 42.00 -0.50 50.71
N LEU A 4 41.43 -1.40 51.52
CA LEU A 4 40.95 -2.70 51.06
C LEU A 4 39.46 -2.55 50.70
N SER A 5 39.15 -2.60 49.41
CA SER A 5 37.77 -2.67 48.91
C SER A 5 37.46 -4.11 48.51
N TRP A 6 36.54 -4.75 49.22
CA TRP A 6 35.98 -6.05 48.83
C TRP A 6 34.60 -5.83 48.18
N PRO A 7 34.40 -6.20 46.90
CA PRO A 7 33.08 -6.20 46.31
C PRO A 7 32.32 -7.47 46.69
N LEU A 8 31.30 -7.33 47.55
CA LEU A 8 30.25 -8.34 47.69
C LEU A 8 29.26 -8.16 46.53
N VAL A 9 29.23 -9.12 45.61
CA VAL A 9 28.28 -9.14 44.49
C VAL A 9 26.99 -9.81 44.95
N LEU A 10 25.90 -9.05 45.05
CA LEU A 10 24.53 -9.56 45.17
C LEU A 10 23.77 -9.30 43.85
N PRO A 11 22.82 -10.16 43.45
CA PRO A 11 22.26 -10.16 42.10
C PRO A 11 21.27 -9.00 41.78
N ILE A 12 21.13 -8.01 42.66
CA ILE A 12 20.16 -6.91 42.49
C ILE A 12 20.83 -5.51 42.48
N GLY A 13 22.14 -5.43 42.63
CA GLY A 13 22.87 -4.17 42.43
C GLY A 13 24.09 -4.03 43.31
N VAL A 14 24.99 -3.13 42.89
CA VAL A 14 26.22 -2.82 43.60
C VAL A 14 25.92 -1.74 44.64
N VAL A 15 26.00 -2.08 45.93
CA VAL A 15 25.94 -1.12 47.02
C VAL A 15 27.38 -0.73 47.38
N GLY A 16 27.81 0.45 46.94
CA GLY A 16 29.09 1.02 47.36
C GLY A 16 28.93 1.75 48.70
N THR A 17 29.39 1.15 49.79
CA THR A 17 29.52 1.85 51.07
C THR A 17 30.90 2.49 51.18
N LYS A 18 30.97 3.83 51.18
CA LYS A 18 32.19 4.55 51.58
C LYS A 18 32.17 4.70 53.09
N VAL A 19 33.09 4.01 53.76
CA VAL A 19 33.36 4.24 55.18
C VAL A 19 34.50 5.25 55.27
N VAL A 20 34.23 6.43 55.82
CA VAL A 20 35.27 7.44 56.10
C VAL A 20 35.62 7.34 57.58
N TRP A 21 36.89 7.05 57.86
CA TRP A 21 37.42 6.99 59.22
C TRP A 21 37.93 8.38 59.63
N CYS A 22 37.29 8.99 60.62
CA CYS A 22 37.76 10.20 61.29
C CYS A 22 38.04 9.85 62.75
N ARG A 23 39.19 10.29 63.28
CA ARG A 23 39.83 9.72 64.49
C ARG A 23 39.07 9.98 65.81
N GLU A 24 37.95 10.69 65.80
CA GLU A 24 37.22 11.05 67.03
C GLU A 24 35.70 10.83 66.99
N CYS A 25 35.07 10.43 65.88
CA CYS A 25 33.63 10.07 65.86
C CYS A 25 33.30 9.17 64.66
N ILE A 26 32.63 8.04 64.88
CA ILE A 26 32.10 7.17 63.82
C ILE A 26 30.66 7.61 63.54
N SER A 27 30.43 8.36 62.47
CA SER A 27 29.09 8.65 61.96
C SER A 27 28.89 7.99 60.60
N MET A 28 27.94 7.06 60.50
CA MET A 28 27.50 6.50 59.21
C MET A 28 26.46 7.41 58.58
N VAL A 29 26.82 8.10 57.49
CA VAL A 29 25.86 8.87 56.70
C VAL A 29 25.45 8.03 55.48
N ALA A 30 24.30 7.36 55.59
CA ALA A 30 23.68 6.66 54.47
C ALA A 30 23.00 7.70 53.57
N THR A 31 23.68 8.09 52.49
CA THR A 31 23.12 9.06 51.52
C THR A 31 22.35 8.30 50.45
N HIS A 32 21.03 8.24 50.56
CA HIS A 32 20.16 7.62 49.56
C HIS A 32 19.99 8.54 48.34
N TRP A 33 20.77 8.31 47.29
CA TRP A 33 20.61 8.97 45.99
C TRP A 33 19.52 8.29 45.16
N LEU A 34 18.25 8.64 45.38
CA LEU A 34 17.15 8.37 44.46
C LEU A 34 16.23 9.60 44.50
N PRO A 35 16.22 10.48 43.48
CA PRO A 35 15.53 10.15 42.23
C PRO A 35 16.03 10.95 40.99
N PHE A 36 16.63 10.30 39.99
CA PHE A 36 16.74 10.92 38.65
C PHE A 36 16.53 9.95 37.48
N LEU A 37 16.26 8.67 37.76
CA LEU A 37 16.16 7.62 36.74
C LEU A 37 14.72 7.26 36.33
N ARG A 38 13.68 7.82 36.97
CA ARG A 38 12.28 7.51 36.59
C ARG A 38 11.66 8.42 35.53
N ALA A 39 12.17 9.63 35.32
CA ALA A 39 11.62 10.54 34.29
C ALA A 39 12.07 10.20 32.86
N LYS A 40 13.15 9.43 32.68
CA LYS A 40 13.70 9.09 31.34
C LYS A 40 13.10 7.83 30.70
N LEU A 41 12.30 7.05 31.42
CA LEU A 41 11.72 5.80 30.89
C LEU A 41 10.36 6.00 30.21
N TRP A 42 9.74 7.18 30.35
CA TRP A 42 8.43 7.51 29.76
C TRP A 42 8.47 8.66 28.76
N ALA A 43 9.66 9.14 28.41
CA ALA A 43 9.84 9.92 27.19
C ALA A 43 9.72 8.95 26.00
N SER A 44 8.49 8.54 25.70
CA SER A 44 8.14 7.84 24.47
C SER A 44 8.74 8.66 23.33
N LYS A 45 9.80 8.11 22.72
CA LYS A 45 10.48 8.71 21.57
C LYS A 45 9.41 8.87 20.50
N ARG A 46 8.83 10.07 20.40
CA ARG A 46 7.94 10.42 19.31
C ARG A 46 8.69 10.07 18.03
N PRO A 47 8.10 9.27 17.12
CA PRO A 47 8.78 8.96 15.88
C PRO A 47 9.12 10.28 15.19
N PRO A 48 10.33 10.41 14.60
CA PRO A 48 10.84 11.67 14.04
C PRO A 48 10.00 12.27 12.89
N PHE A 49 8.84 11.68 12.59
CA PHE A 49 7.92 12.06 11.53
C PHE A 49 6.50 12.38 12.04
N CYS A 50 6.28 12.47 13.35
CA CYS A 50 5.02 12.99 13.89
C CYS A 50 4.96 14.50 13.66
N ARG A 51 4.42 14.91 12.50
CA ARG A 51 4.19 16.32 12.13
C ARG A 51 3.12 17.00 13.00
N TYR A 52 2.23 16.22 13.62
CA TYR A 52 1.12 16.71 14.45
C TYR A 52 1.43 16.54 15.95
N ALA A 53 0.95 17.47 16.77
CA ALA A 53 1.20 17.45 18.21
C ALA A 53 0.36 16.39 18.93
N SER A 54 -0.80 16.03 18.38
CA SER A 54 -1.70 14.98 18.87
C SER A 54 -2.40 14.20 17.73
N PRO A 55 -2.89 12.97 17.97
CA PRO A 55 -3.69 12.23 16.99
C PRO A 55 -5.01 12.91 16.61
N GLU A 56 -5.59 13.67 17.55
CA GLU A 56 -6.83 14.42 17.33
C GLU A 56 -6.63 15.57 16.33
N GLU A 57 -5.46 16.21 16.37
CA GLU A 57 -5.08 17.26 15.44
C GLU A 57 -4.89 16.70 14.02
N GLU A 58 -4.26 15.53 13.89
CA GLU A 58 -4.16 14.81 12.61
C GLU A 58 -5.55 14.47 12.05
N ALA A 59 -6.46 13.94 12.88
CA ALA A 59 -7.83 13.65 12.47
C ALA A 59 -8.58 14.91 12.01
N ARG A 60 -8.40 16.03 12.72
CA ARG A 60 -8.99 17.33 12.35
C ARG A 60 -8.44 17.84 11.03
N TYR A 61 -7.13 17.71 10.78
CA TYR A 61 -6.51 18.05 9.50
C TYR A 61 -7.11 17.24 8.35
N TRP A 62 -7.21 15.91 8.50
CA TRP A 62 -7.77 15.04 7.46
C TRP A 62 -9.25 15.35 7.19
N LYS A 63 -10.05 15.63 8.22
CA LYS A 63 -11.44 16.03 8.08
C LYS A 63 -11.59 17.36 7.31
N THR A 64 -10.71 18.32 7.60
CA THR A 64 -10.70 19.63 6.92
C THR A 64 -10.26 19.51 5.46
N SER A 65 -9.21 18.71 5.21
CA SER A 65 -8.69 18.44 3.86
C SER A 65 -9.71 17.74 2.96
N LEU A 66 -10.48 16.78 3.51
CA LEU A 66 -11.54 16.09 2.78
C LEU A 66 -12.67 17.07 2.39
N GLY A 67 -13.00 18.02 3.27
CA GLY A 67 -13.93 19.11 2.94
C GLY A 67 -13.42 20.02 1.82
N ALA A 68 -12.14 20.41 1.86
CA ALA A 68 -11.51 21.20 0.80
C ALA A 68 -11.49 20.44 -0.53
N GLN A 69 -11.15 19.15 -0.52
CA GLN A 69 -11.16 18.29 -1.70
C GLN A 69 -12.55 18.23 -2.35
N LYS A 70 -13.62 18.08 -1.56
CA LYS A 70 -15.00 18.10 -2.08
C LYS A 70 -15.35 19.41 -2.77
N ARG A 71 -14.89 20.55 -2.23
CA ARG A 71 -15.09 21.88 -2.84
C ARG A 71 -14.31 22.03 -4.15
N LEU A 72 -13.06 21.56 -4.19
CA LEU A 72 -12.24 21.59 -5.41
C LEU A 72 -12.80 20.66 -6.49
N ASN A 73 -13.31 19.49 -6.13
CA ASN A 73 -13.97 18.58 -7.08
C ASN A 73 -15.26 19.15 -7.68
N ALA A 74 -15.96 20.03 -6.95
CA ALA A 74 -17.13 20.74 -7.46
C ALA A 74 -16.77 21.90 -8.39
N SER A 75 -15.50 22.28 -8.47
CA SER A 75 -15.05 23.33 -9.38
C SER A 75 -14.94 22.81 -10.81
N ASN A 76 -15.44 23.63 -11.73
CA ASN A 76 -15.43 23.44 -13.18
C ASN A 76 -14.00 23.48 -13.75
N ALA A 77 -12.98 23.63 -12.91
CA ALA A 77 -11.57 23.59 -13.30
C ALA A 77 -11.15 22.24 -13.94
N ASN A 78 -11.95 21.19 -13.81
CA ASN A 78 -11.77 19.93 -14.54
C ASN A 78 -12.30 19.96 -15.98
N THR A 79 -12.96 21.04 -16.42
CA THR A 79 -13.38 21.24 -17.80
C THR A 79 -12.19 21.79 -18.61
N THR A 80 -11.19 20.96 -18.85
CA THR A 80 -10.04 21.35 -19.69
C THR A 80 -10.39 21.24 -21.18
N PRO A 81 -9.87 22.15 -22.03
CA PRO A 81 -9.92 21.99 -23.48
C PRO A 81 -9.19 20.70 -23.90
N ALA A 82 -9.60 20.11 -25.03
CA ALA A 82 -9.19 18.78 -25.47
C ALA A 82 -7.68 18.56 -25.66
N ASP A 83 -6.88 19.63 -25.65
CA ASP A 83 -5.48 19.65 -26.06
C ASP A 83 -4.48 19.56 -24.89
N VAL A 84 -4.93 19.61 -23.63
CA VAL A 84 -4.04 19.50 -22.46
C VAL A 84 -4.21 18.13 -21.80
N PRO A 85 -3.16 17.31 -21.66
CA PRO A 85 -3.24 16.03 -20.99
C PRO A 85 -3.56 16.24 -19.50
N LEU A 86 -4.83 16.05 -19.15
CA LEU A 86 -5.29 16.14 -17.77
C LEU A 86 -4.70 14.96 -16.98
N VAL A 87 -3.76 15.24 -16.08
CA VAL A 87 -3.28 14.26 -15.10
C VAL A 87 -4.41 13.97 -14.12
N ARG A 88 -5.27 13.00 -14.47
CA ARG A 88 -6.48 12.65 -13.70
C ARG A 88 -6.19 12.10 -12.31
N TYR A 89 -4.97 11.67 -12.05
CA TYR A 89 -4.56 11.10 -10.79
C TYR A 89 -3.11 11.49 -10.50
N TYR A 90 -2.92 12.50 -9.66
CA TYR A 90 -1.65 12.72 -8.98
C TYR A 90 -1.67 11.91 -7.69
N VAL A 91 -0.88 10.84 -7.63
CA VAL A 91 -0.65 10.07 -6.41
C VAL A 91 0.67 10.55 -5.82
N PRO A 92 0.66 11.39 -4.77
CA PRO A 92 1.91 11.80 -4.12
C PRO A 92 2.63 10.55 -3.59
N LYS A 93 3.96 10.53 -3.68
CA LYS A 93 4.79 9.49 -3.05
C LYS A 93 4.51 9.49 -1.55
N LEU A 94 3.65 8.60 -1.08
CA LEU A 94 3.35 8.42 0.34
C LEU A 94 4.62 7.97 1.09
N LEU A 95 4.72 8.36 2.37
CA LEU A 95 5.81 7.98 3.26
C LEU A 95 5.94 6.45 3.39
N PRO A 96 7.15 5.89 3.57
CA PRO A 96 7.42 4.45 3.52
C PRO A 96 6.50 3.57 4.39
N ARG A 97 6.12 4.00 5.60
CA ARG A 97 5.22 3.22 6.48
C ARG A 97 3.80 3.01 5.92
N TYR A 98 3.32 3.94 5.09
CA TYR A 98 2.03 3.76 4.41
C TYR A 98 2.16 2.88 3.17
N ARG A 99 3.35 2.82 2.55
CA ARG A 99 3.62 1.87 1.45
C ARG A 99 3.45 0.44 1.90
N ASP A 100 4.06 0.04 3.02
CA ASP A 100 4.02 -1.37 3.44
C ASP A 100 2.58 -1.89 3.70
N ARG A 101 1.65 -0.99 4.04
CA ARG A 101 0.23 -1.35 4.25
C ARG A 101 -0.55 -1.36 2.94
N LEU A 102 -0.31 -0.38 2.07
CA LEU A 102 -0.98 -0.26 0.77
C LEU A 102 -0.43 -1.24 -0.26
N GLU A 103 0.85 -1.60 -0.21
CA GLU A 103 1.49 -2.65 -1.01
C GLU A 103 1.01 -4.04 -0.59
N ARG A 104 0.68 -4.26 0.68
CA ARG A 104 0.00 -5.51 1.10
C ARG A 104 -1.41 -5.60 0.53
N THR A 105 -2.14 -4.48 0.43
CA THR A 105 -3.52 -4.47 -0.13
C THR A 105 -3.53 -4.44 -1.67
N GLN A 106 -2.70 -3.62 -2.31
CA GLN A 106 -2.55 -3.54 -3.77
C GLN A 106 -1.78 -4.73 -4.33
N GLY A 107 -0.81 -5.28 -3.62
CA GLY A 107 -0.13 -6.52 -4.00
C GLY A 107 -1.10 -7.69 -4.09
N GLN A 108 -2.14 -7.70 -3.26
CA GLN A 108 -3.23 -8.66 -3.33
C GLN A 108 -4.13 -8.41 -4.56
N ASP A 109 -4.54 -7.16 -4.82
CA ASP A 109 -5.35 -6.80 -6.00
C ASP A 109 -4.60 -6.90 -7.34
N LEU A 110 -3.28 -6.75 -7.33
CA LEU A 110 -2.39 -6.91 -8.50
C LEU A 110 -2.08 -8.39 -8.76
N GLN A 111 -1.93 -9.22 -7.72
CA GLN A 111 -1.83 -10.68 -7.89
C GLN A 111 -3.15 -11.29 -8.37
N ASP A 112 -4.31 -10.78 -7.94
CA ASP A 112 -5.64 -11.21 -8.41
C ASP A 112 -6.04 -10.67 -9.79
N SER A 113 -5.11 -9.99 -10.47
CA SER A 113 -5.34 -9.45 -11.81
C SER A 113 -4.97 -10.40 -12.95
N GLY A 114 -4.50 -11.61 -12.65
CA GLY A 114 -4.24 -12.64 -13.64
C GLY A 114 -5.52 -13.25 -14.21
N ILE A 115 -5.72 -13.16 -15.52
CA ILE A 115 -6.78 -13.91 -16.21
C ILE A 115 -6.36 -15.39 -16.37
N SER A 116 -7.28 -16.30 -16.06
CA SER A 116 -7.09 -17.72 -16.36
C SER A 116 -7.06 -17.93 -17.89
N PRO A 117 -6.19 -18.80 -18.43
CA PRO A 117 -6.14 -19.08 -19.87
C PRO A 117 -7.49 -19.50 -20.45
N LYS A 118 -8.32 -20.23 -19.69
CA LYS A 118 -9.68 -20.62 -20.12
C LYS A 118 -10.58 -19.40 -20.37
N VAL A 119 -10.52 -18.43 -19.47
CA VAL A 119 -11.31 -17.20 -19.56
C VAL A 119 -10.83 -16.34 -20.73
N PHE A 120 -9.52 -16.33 -20.99
CA PHE A 120 -8.96 -15.68 -22.17
C PHE A 120 -9.45 -16.33 -23.46
N CYS A 121 -9.38 -17.67 -23.57
CA CYS A 121 -9.92 -18.40 -24.72
C CYS A 121 -11.41 -18.10 -24.93
N LYS A 122 -12.21 -18.11 -23.87
CA LYS A 122 -13.64 -17.78 -23.93
C LYS A 122 -13.87 -16.38 -24.47
N TRP A 123 -13.21 -15.37 -23.89
CA TRP A 123 -13.28 -14.00 -24.37
C TRP A 123 -12.88 -13.89 -25.85
N HIS A 124 -11.81 -14.60 -26.26
CA HIS A 124 -11.35 -14.60 -27.64
C HIS A 124 -12.40 -15.17 -28.61
N HIS A 125 -13.11 -16.24 -28.24
CA HIS A 125 -14.22 -16.78 -29.05
C HIS A 125 -15.38 -15.79 -29.18
N MET A 126 -15.67 -15.04 -28.12
CA MET A 126 -16.72 -14.02 -28.14
C MET A 126 -16.36 -12.83 -29.04
N VAL A 127 -15.10 -12.38 -29.03
CA VAL A 127 -14.68 -11.13 -29.70
C VAL A 127 -14.23 -11.34 -31.14
N PHE A 128 -13.57 -12.45 -31.46
CA PHE A 128 -13.00 -12.72 -32.77
C PHE A 128 -13.79 -13.81 -33.49
N ARG A 129 -14.12 -13.54 -34.76
CA ARG A 129 -14.80 -14.51 -35.63
C ARG A 129 -13.76 -15.42 -36.28
N GLY A 130 -14.09 -16.70 -36.42
CA GLY A 130 -13.37 -17.64 -37.27
C GLY A 130 -13.23 -19.00 -36.61
N PRO A 131 -12.78 -20.03 -37.34
CA PRO A 131 -12.50 -21.35 -36.77
C PRO A 131 -11.19 -21.38 -35.98
N LEU A 132 -10.31 -20.40 -36.20
CA LEU A 132 -9.01 -20.30 -35.55
C LEU A 132 -9.14 -19.49 -34.26
N HIS A 133 -9.32 -20.20 -33.16
CA HIS A 133 -9.31 -19.60 -31.83
C HIS A 133 -8.08 -20.02 -31.05
N THR A 134 -7.62 -19.13 -30.16
CA THR A 134 -6.42 -19.35 -29.35
C THR A 134 -6.55 -20.61 -28.51
N THR A 135 -5.55 -21.48 -28.61
CA THR A 135 -5.42 -22.66 -27.74
C THR A 135 -5.03 -22.23 -26.32
N LEU A 136 -5.18 -23.12 -25.33
CA LEU A 136 -4.79 -22.82 -23.94
C LEU A 136 -3.30 -22.46 -23.81
N ARG A 137 -2.43 -23.14 -24.58
CA ARG A 137 -0.98 -22.87 -24.60
C ARG A 137 -0.65 -21.51 -25.20
N GLU A 138 -1.36 -21.10 -26.24
CA GLU A 138 -1.19 -19.78 -26.85
C GLU A 138 -1.76 -18.68 -25.95
N ALA A 139 -2.91 -18.93 -25.32
CA ALA A 139 -3.52 -18.01 -24.37
C ALA A 139 -2.60 -17.69 -23.18
N GLU A 140 -1.83 -18.67 -22.70
CA GLU A 140 -0.81 -18.43 -21.65
C GLU A 140 0.30 -17.47 -22.08
N LYS A 141 0.64 -17.46 -23.37
CA LYS A 141 1.64 -16.53 -23.93
C LYS A 141 1.00 -15.17 -24.18
N LEU A 142 -0.09 -15.13 -24.94
CA LEU A 142 -0.76 -13.90 -25.39
C LEU A 142 -1.31 -13.06 -24.25
N LYS A 143 -1.78 -13.67 -23.16
CA LYS A 143 -2.28 -12.91 -22.01
C LYS A 143 -1.20 -12.02 -21.37
N LYS A 144 0.09 -12.32 -21.56
CA LYS A 144 1.17 -11.48 -21.00
C LYS A 144 1.28 -10.12 -21.67
N ASP A 145 0.76 -10.00 -22.89
CA ASP A 145 0.84 -8.77 -23.69
C ASP A 145 -0.24 -7.75 -23.30
N TYR A 146 -1.15 -8.11 -22.40
CA TYR A 146 -2.27 -7.26 -21.99
C TYR A 146 -2.06 -6.67 -20.60
N THR A 147 -2.57 -5.45 -20.41
CA THR A 147 -2.47 -4.76 -19.12
C THR A 147 -3.45 -5.34 -18.09
N ALA A 148 -3.24 -5.06 -16.80
CA ALA A 148 -4.18 -5.44 -15.74
C ALA A 148 -5.59 -4.87 -15.96
N ARG A 149 -5.69 -3.68 -16.58
CA ARG A 149 -6.97 -3.06 -16.95
C ARG A 149 -7.68 -3.88 -18.03
N ASP A 150 -6.94 -4.33 -19.03
CA ASP A 150 -7.47 -5.20 -20.09
C ASP A 150 -7.94 -6.55 -19.53
N HIS A 151 -7.16 -7.16 -18.64
CA HIS A 151 -7.56 -8.40 -17.98
C HIS A 151 -8.86 -8.28 -17.17
N ARG A 152 -9.13 -7.11 -16.58
CA ARG A 152 -10.40 -6.87 -15.88
C ARG A 152 -11.55 -6.81 -16.86
N GLU A 153 -11.38 -6.11 -17.98
CA GLU A 153 -12.42 -5.98 -18.99
C GLU A 153 -12.68 -7.30 -19.73
N MET A 154 -11.63 -8.06 -20.07
CA MET A 154 -11.76 -9.41 -20.62
C MET A 154 -12.54 -10.32 -19.69
N ARG A 155 -12.24 -10.30 -18.37
CA ARG A 155 -12.99 -11.07 -17.36
C ARG A 155 -14.45 -10.62 -17.27
N ARG A 156 -14.71 -9.31 -17.30
CA ARG A 156 -16.07 -8.76 -17.29
C ARG A 156 -16.87 -9.28 -18.49
N MET A 157 -16.31 -9.20 -19.69
CA MET A 157 -16.94 -9.69 -20.92
C MET A 157 -17.17 -11.20 -20.89
N ALA A 158 -16.17 -11.98 -20.45
CA ALA A 158 -16.28 -13.43 -20.36
C ALA A 158 -17.37 -13.92 -19.38
N ARG A 159 -17.84 -13.07 -18.46
CA ARG A 159 -18.97 -13.35 -17.57
C ARG A 159 -20.34 -13.03 -18.18
N MET A 160 -20.38 -12.33 -19.31
CA MET A 160 -21.65 -11.93 -19.96
C MET A 160 -22.37 -13.10 -20.64
N LEU A 161 -21.64 -14.16 -21.00
CA LEU A 161 -22.19 -15.41 -21.52
C LEU A 161 -21.75 -16.56 -20.64
N THR A 162 -22.49 -17.66 -20.66
CA THR A 162 -22.08 -18.93 -20.06
C THR A 162 -21.06 -19.66 -20.94
N ASP A 163 -20.36 -20.66 -20.40
CA ASP A 163 -19.39 -21.44 -21.19
C ASP A 163 -20.11 -22.27 -22.27
N GLU A 164 -21.32 -22.75 -21.97
CA GLU A 164 -22.16 -23.52 -22.90
C GLU A 164 -22.60 -22.66 -24.11
N GLU A 165 -23.02 -21.42 -23.87
CA GLU A 165 -23.38 -20.49 -24.95
C GLU A 165 -22.21 -20.11 -25.85
N VAL A 166 -20.97 -20.12 -25.33
CA VAL A 166 -19.79 -19.75 -26.12
C VAL A 166 -19.22 -20.95 -26.87
N PHE A 167 -19.12 -22.12 -26.22
CA PHE A 167 -18.42 -23.28 -26.78
C PHE A 167 -19.36 -24.33 -27.38
N ALA A 168 -20.58 -24.48 -26.86
CA ALA A 168 -21.55 -25.48 -27.34
C ALA A 168 -22.57 -24.89 -28.32
N SER A 169 -22.65 -23.56 -28.43
CA SER A 169 -23.59 -22.91 -29.33
C SER A 169 -23.29 -23.23 -30.79
N LYS A 170 -24.23 -23.89 -31.44
CA LYS A 170 -24.33 -23.99 -32.90
C LYS A 170 -24.88 -22.71 -33.54
N GLY A 171 -25.19 -21.70 -32.72
CA GLY A 171 -25.72 -20.43 -33.17
C GLY A 171 -24.69 -19.61 -33.96
N PRO A 172 -25.14 -18.72 -34.86
CA PRO A 172 -24.24 -17.85 -35.59
C PRO A 172 -23.52 -16.90 -34.63
N TRP A 173 -22.20 -16.81 -34.76
CA TRP A 173 -21.39 -15.84 -34.03
C TRP A 173 -21.91 -14.41 -34.26
N THR A 174 -22.04 -13.62 -33.17
CA THR A 174 -22.56 -12.24 -33.25
C THR A 174 -21.44 -11.22 -33.02
N PRO A 175 -21.40 -10.12 -33.79
CA PRO A 175 -20.37 -9.08 -33.65
C PRO A 175 -20.56 -8.16 -32.45
N VAL A 176 -21.54 -8.42 -31.59
CA VAL A 176 -21.92 -7.54 -30.46
C VAL A 176 -20.73 -7.35 -29.51
N TYR A 177 -20.08 -8.44 -29.09
CA TYR A 177 -18.95 -8.38 -28.17
C TYR A 177 -17.71 -7.76 -28.81
N ARG A 178 -17.51 -7.95 -30.12
CA ARG A 178 -16.47 -7.24 -30.87
C ARG A 178 -16.66 -5.72 -30.82
N GLY A 179 -17.90 -5.26 -30.92
CA GLY A 179 -18.25 -3.85 -30.78
C GLY A 179 -17.95 -3.30 -29.38
N ILE A 180 -18.31 -4.06 -28.34
CA ILE A 180 -18.02 -3.70 -26.94
C ILE A 180 -16.51 -3.57 -26.72
N TRP A 181 -15.74 -4.57 -27.17
CA TRP A 181 -14.28 -4.56 -27.03
C TRP A 181 -13.64 -3.39 -27.78
N ARG A 182 -14.08 -3.12 -29.01
CA ARG A 182 -13.58 -1.98 -29.80
C ARG A 182 -13.84 -0.65 -29.09
N ARG A 183 -15.08 -0.42 -28.63
CA ARG A 183 -15.43 0.81 -27.89
C ARG A 183 -14.59 0.96 -26.61
N TYR A 184 -14.32 -0.14 -25.91
CA TYR A 184 -13.41 -0.12 -24.77
C TYR A 184 -12.01 0.34 -25.18
N LEU A 185 -11.42 -0.23 -26.24
CA LEU A 185 -10.09 0.17 -26.72
C LEU A 185 -10.04 1.66 -27.13
N GLU A 186 -11.06 2.14 -27.82
CA GLU A 186 -11.19 3.56 -28.20
C GLU A 186 -11.28 4.48 -26.97
N THR A 187 -12.01 4.06 -25.93
CA THR A 187 -12.20 4.85 -24.70
C THR A 187 -11.00 4.76 -23.75
N LYS A 188 -10.26 3.65 -23.78
CA LYS A 188 -9.11 3.39 -22.92
C LYS A 188 -8.01 4.42 -23.15
N GLY A 189 -7.82 4.84 -24.40
CA GLY A 189 -6.69 5.65 -24.83
C GLY A 189 -5.39 4.83 -24.91
N PRO A 190 -4.28 5.41 -25.39
CA PRO A 190 -2.98 4.77 -25.39
C PRO A 190 -2.53 4.46 -23.94
N ASP A 191 -1.88 3.32 -23.73
CA ASP A 191 -1.23 3.00 -22.45
C ASP A 191 0.03 3.87 -22.31
N ILE A 192 -0.14 5.07 -21.75
CA ILE A 192 0.98 5.97 -21.47
C ILE A 192 1.68 5.47 -20.21
N VAL A 193 2.85 4.82 -20.39
CA VAL A 193 3.75 4.50 -19.28
C VAL A 193 4.60 5.75 -19.00
N ILE A 194 4.36 6.41 -17.87
CA ILE A 194 5.23 7.50 -17.40
C ILE A 194 6.35 6.87 -16.56
N SER A 195 7.51 6.67 -17.16
CA SER A 195 8.74 6.30 -16.44
C SER A 195 9.40 7.56 -15.89
N PHE A 196 9.70 7.58 -14.59
CA PHE A 196 10.57 8.59 -13.99
C PHE A 196 11.96 7.99 -13.88
N GLU A 197 12.92 8.55 -14.60
CA GLU A 197 14.35 8.35 -14.38
C GLU A 197 14.84 9.14 -13.15
#